data_AF-A0A3C0ZQS7-F1
#
_entry.id   AF-A0A3C0ZQS7-F1
#
_cell.length_a   1.000
_cell.length_b   1.000
_cell.length_c   1.000
_cell.angle_alpha   90.00
_cell.angle_beta   90.00
_cell.angle_gamma   90.00
#
_symmetry.space_group_name_H-M   'P 1'
#
loop_
_entity.id
_entity.type
_entity.pdbx_description
1 polymer ?
#
loop_
_entity_poly.entity_id
_entity_poly.type
_entity_poly.pdbx_seq_one_letter_code
_entity_poly.pdbx_strand_id
1 'polypeptide(L)'
;MEKYSGSDVDVYTRTKIIKLFTADLTQQKNQRALEAAVDMDNYLFYFALEVLFNNADWPYNNVTVWRYLGEENPENPYSDGRIRFLVEDMDQILSNDLHGDPTRWSAELIDYLMKDKGNTFYHVMSCTRYRDTFLTYVEDLLRTAFEPGHACAVLDRLYGELKDEYIRDYGREFWTEMERTAEITKNNVREKEGLYRENIKKYMGLSERYPVEIQADQGISVTWNNMMVGPGQSWSNKYYSGTSFTVTAEPAEGYRFAGWEIDGKPAEEKALSGGDGRSVVISGPVTVRALSEKIK
;
A
#
# COMPACT_ATOMS: atom_id res chain seq x y z
N MET A 1 8.71 -3.39 -24.78
CA MET A 1 8.68 -3.42 -23.30
C MET A 1 10.12 -3.40 -22.82
N GLU A 2 10.38 -2.70 -21.73
CA GLU A 2 11.66 -2.69 -21.02
C GLU A 2 11.42 -3.27 -19.62
N LYS A 3 12.32 -4.15 -19.14
CA LYS A 3 12.30 -4.72 -17.78
C LYS A 3 13.73 -4.70 -17.23
N TYR A 4 13.89 -4.28 -15.98
CA TYR A 4 15.16 -4.37 -15.25
C TYR A 4 14.91 -4.92 -13.84
N SER A 5 15.91 -5.65 -13.35
CA SER A 5 15.95 -6.24 -12.01
C SER A 5 17.34 -6.02 -11.43
N GLY A 6 17.43 -5.79 -10.11
CA GLY A 6 18.67 -5.57 -9.39
C GLY A 6 18.45 -4.78 -8.10
N SER A 7 19.45 -4.00 -7.70
CA SER A 7 19.28 -3.03 -6.61
C SER A 7 18.48 -1.81 -7.07
N ASP A 8 17.85 -1.10 -6.13
CA ASP A 8 17.21 0.19 -6.38
C ASP A 8 18.12 1.17 -7.14
N VAL A 9 19.36 1.34 -6.68
CA VAL A 9 20.34 2.26 -7.30
C VAL A 9 20.66 1.87 -8.74
N ASP A 10 20.88 0.58 -9.03
CA ASP A 10 21.18 0.12 -10.39
C ASP A 10 19.96 0.33 -11.30
N VAL A 11 18.80 -0.17 -10.87
CA VAL A 11 17.57 -0.13 -11.65
C VAL A 11 17.15 1.30 -11.93
N TYR A 12 17.21 2.18 -10.94
CA TYR A 12 16.81 3.59 -11.11
C TYR A 12 17.81 4.38 -11.96
N THR A 13 19.09 4.00 -11.94
CA THR A 13 20.12 4.59 -12.79
C THR A 13 19.91 4.18 -14.24
N ARG A 14 19.71 2.88 -14.51
CA ARG A 14 19.52 2.34 -15.86
C ARG A 14 18.24 2.86 -16.53
N THR A 15 17.19 3.02 -15.74
CA THR A 15 15.92 3.63 -16.20
C THR A 15 15.93 5.16 -16.21
N LYS A 16 17.01 5.79 -15.73
CA LYS A 16 17.22 7.25 -15.68
C LYS A 16 16.22 8.01 -14.80
N ILE A 17 15.64 7.35 -13.79
CA ILE A 17 14.68 7.97 -12.85
C ILE A 17 15.29 8.36 -11.51
N ILE A 18 16.53 7.93 -11.20
CA ILE A 18 17.16 8.19 -9.89
C ILE A 18 17.13 9.68 -9.51
N LYS A 19 17.42 10.59 -10.45
CA LYS A 19 17.41 12.04 -10.21
C LYS A 19 16.01 12.61 -9.96
N LEU A 20 14.96 11.95 -10.45
CA LEU A 20 13.57 12.38 -10.22
C LEU A 20 13.16 12.05 -8.79
N PHE A 21 13.55 10.86 -8.29
CA PHE A 21 13.29 10.45 -6.92
C PHE A 21 14.06 11.27 -5.88
N THR A 22 15.30 11.66 -6.17
CA THR A 22 16.13 12.46 -5.24
C THR A 22 15.95 13.97 -5.40
N ALA A 23 14.99 14.42 -6.23
CA ALA A 23 14.66 15.84 -6.36
C ALA A 23 13.97 16.37 -5.09
N ASP A 24 13.84 17.70 -4.98
CA ASP A 24 13.00 18.29 -3.94
C ASP A 24 11.51 18.07 -4.26
N LEU A 25 10.93 17.00 -3.73
CA LEU A 25 9.55 16.60 -3.97
C LEU A 25 8.53 17.44 -3.18
N THR A 26 8.97 18.46 -2.43
CA THR A 26 8.06 19.50 -1.92
C THR A 26 7.59 20.45 -3.05
N GLN A 27 8.32 20.47 -4.17
CA GLN A 27 7.99 21.31 -5.33
C GLN A 27 7.10 20.57 -6.33
N GLN A 28 5.95 21.17 -6.68
CA GLN A 28 4.98 20.57 -7.60
C GLN A 28 5.58 20.25 -8.99
N LYS A 29 6.55 21.05 -9.48
CA LYS A 29 7.25 20.78 -10.75
C LYS A 29 8.00 19.45 -10.73
N ASN A 30 8.65 19.13 -9.62
CA ASN A 30 9.42 17.89 -9.48
C ASN A 30 8.47 16.69 -9.31
N GLN A 31 7.37 16.87 -8.58
CA GLN A 31 6.30 15.86 -8.48
C GLN A 31 5.78 15.49 -9.87
N ARG A 32 5.38 16.48 -10.69
CA ARG A 32 4.89 16.24 -12.06
C ARG A 32 5.93 15.55 -12.95
N ALA A 33 7.20 15.90 -12.80
CA ALA A 33 8.28 15.26 -13.57
C ALA A 33 8.46 13.78 -13.17
N LEU A 34 8.34 13.47 -11.87
CA LEU A 34 8.38 12.10 -11.37
C LEU A 34 7.15 11.30 -11.85
N GLU A 35 5.94 11.86 -11.73
CA GLU A 35 4.68 11.23 -12.13
C GLU A 35 4.56 10.99 -13.64
N ALA A 36 5.22 11.82 -14.45
CA ALA A 36 5.31 11.60 -15.89
C ALA A 36 6.20 10.40 -16.26
N ALA A 37 7.12 10.01 -15.37
CA ALA A 37 8.05 8.90 -15.62
C ALA A 37 7.68 7.62 -14.89
N VAL A 38 7.01 7.73 -13.73
CA VAL A 38 6.73 6.64 -12.79
C VAL A 38 5.27 6.67 -12.39
N ASP A 39 4.65 5.50 -12.38
CA ASP A 39 3.33 5.31 -11.80
C ASP A 39 3.47 5.34 -10.27
N MET A 40 3.25 6.51 -9.66
CA MET A 40 3.48 6.72 -8.23
C MET A 40 2.46 5.99 -7.34
N ASP A 41 1.25 5.73 -7.83
CA ASP A 41 0.27 4.93 -7.08
C ASP A 41 0.75 3.48 -6.97
N ASN A 42 1.26 2.93 -8.08
CA ASN A 42 1.92 1.62 -8.08
C ASN A 42 3.18 1.61 -7.20
N TYR A 43 4.05 2.62 -7.27
CA TYR A 43 5.25 2.73 -6.42
C TYR A 43 4.89 2.72 -4.92
N LEU A 44 3.95 3.56 -4.50
CA LEU A 44 3.60 3.69 -3.09
C LEU A 44 2.92 2.43 -2.55
N PHE A 45 2.09 1.78 -3.36
CA PHE A 45 1.50 0.49 -3.00
C PHE A 45 2.55 -0.62 -2.93
N TYR A 46 3.46 -0.69 -3.90
CA TYR A 46 4.59 -1.63 -3.90
C TYR A 46 5.46 -1.47 -2.65
N PHE A 47 5.85 -0.24 -2.30
CA PHE A 47 6.62 0.02 -1.09
C PHE A 47 5.84 -0.32 0.19
N ALA A 48 4.53 -0.09 0.23
CA ALA A 48 3.70 -0.50 1.35
C ALA A 48 3.71 -2.02 1.53
N LEU A 49 3.67 -2.79 0.43
CA LEU A 49 3.81 -4.25 0.46
C LEU A 49 5.20 -4.69 0.93
N GLU A 50 6.28 -4.18 0.35
CA GLU A 50 7.65 -4.57 0.72
C GLU A 50 7.94 -4.31 2.20
N VAL A 51 7.57 -3.11 2.68
CA VAL A 51 7.62 -2.76 4.10
C VAL A 51 6.75 -3.69 4.93
N LEU A 52 5.53 -4.00 4.49
CA LEU A 52 4.64 -4.87 5.24
C LEU A 52 5.02 -6.35 5.17
N PHE A 53 5.79 -6.77 4.19
CA PHE A 53 6.41 -8.08 4.17
C PHE A 53 7.74 -8.10 4.92
N ASN A 54 8.32 -6.93 5.23
CA ASN A 54 9.67 -6.82 5.80
C ASN A 54 10.67 -7.64 4.97
N ASN A 55 10.64 -7.46 3.64
CA ASN A 55 11.50 -8.19 2.72
C ASN A 55 12.97 -7.86 2.97
N ALA A 56 13.68 -8.85 3.47
CA ALA A 56 15.03 -8.74 3.97
C ALA A 56 16.06 -8.44 2.85
N ASP A 57 15.89 -9.04 1.66
CA ASP A 57 16.85 -8.86 0.57
C ASP A 57 16.56 -7.62 -0.29
N TRP A 58 15.60 -6.80 0.11
CA TRP A 58 15.16 -5.60 -0.59
C TRP A 58 15.47 -4.32 0.23
N PRO A 59 15.81 -3.16 -0.37
CA PRO A 59 15.87 -2.85 -1.80
C PRO A 59 17.26 -2.98 -2.44
N TYR A 60 18.23 -3.50 -1.69
CA TYR A 60 19.60 -3.74 -2.19
C TYR A 60 19.66 -4.80 -3.29
N ASN A 61 18.62 -5.63 -3.38
CA ASN A 61 18.33 -6.57 -4.44
C ASN A 61 16.80 -6.61 -4.67
N ASN A 62 16.34 -7.43 -5.61
CA ASN A 62 14.92 -7.75 -5.82
C ASN A 62 14.02 -6.55 -6.16
N VAL A 63 14.61 -5.43 -6.58
CA VAL A 63 13.87 -4.33 -7.18
C VAL A 63 13.68 -4.65 -8.65
N THR A 64 12.43 -4.81 -9.06
CA THR A 64 12.09 -5.08 -10.45
C THR A 64 11.11 -4.07 -10.98
N VAL A 65 11.43 -3.51 -12.15
CA VAL A 65 10.59 -2.52 -12.83
C VAL A 65 10.39 -2.87 -14.29
N TRP A 66 9.29 -2.39 -14.85
CA TRP A 66 9.00 -2.49 -16.27
C TRP A 66 8.26 -1.25 -16.78
N ARG A 67 8.32 -1.05 -18.10
CA ARG A 67 7.43 -0.13 -18.81
C ARG A 67 7.17 -0.58 -20.25
N TYR A 68 6.04 -0.17 -20.78
CA TYR A 68 5.77 -0.27 -22.21
C TYR A 68 6.55 0.81 -22.98
N LEU A 69 7.01 0.49 -24.20
CA LEU A 69 7.79 1.42 -25.04
C LEU A 69 7.14 1.64 -26.42
N GLY A 70 5.98 1.03 -26.66
CA GLY A 70 5.25 1.20 -27.92
C GLY A 70 4.38 2.46 -27.90
N GLU A 71 3.51 2.57 -28.90
CA GLU A 71 2.55 3.67 -28.98
C GLU A 71 1.52 3.60 -27.86
N GLU A 72 1.14 4.75 -27.33
CA GLU A 72 0.08 4.86 -26.34
C GLU A 72 -1.23 4.40 -26.97
N ASN A 73 -1.89 3.47 -26.28
CA ASN A 73 -3.21 2.95 -26.60
C ASN A 73 -4.18 3.39 -25.48
N PRO A 74 -5.17 4.24 -25.77
CA PRO A 74 -6.16 4.66 -24.78
C PRO A 74 -6.96 3.53 -24.12
N GLU A 75 -7.05 2.36 -24.77
CA GLU A 75 -7.72 1.17 -24.21
C GLU A 75 -6.79 0.35 -23.28
N ASN A 76 -5.49 0.64 -23.26
CA ASN A 76 -4.50 -0.02 -22.41
C ASN A 76 -3.82 1.00 -21.49
N PRO A 77 -4.23 1.11 -20.22
CA PRO A 77 -3.67 2.10 -19.29
C PRO A 77 -2.16 1.90 -19.02
N TYR A 78 -1.60 0.73 -19.35
CA TYR A 78 -0.19 0.42 -19.16
C TYR A 78 0.70 0.80 -20.36
N SER A 79 0.10 1.37 -21.41
CA SER A 79 0.83 1.81 -22.61
C SER A 79 1.41 3.23 -22.50
N ASP A 80 1.15 3.91 -21.39
CA ASP A 80 1.53 5.30 -21.09
C ASP A 80 3.04 5.55 -20.89
N GLY A 81 3.89 4.54 -21.09
CA GLY A 81 5.33 4.64 -20.95
C GLY A 81 5.85 4.81 -19.52
N ARG A 82 4.97 4.84 -18.51
CA ARG A 82 5.36 5.00 -17.10
C ARG A 82 5.96 3.71 -16.55
N ILE A 83 6.98 3.88 -15.71
CA ILE A 83 7.64 2.80 -15.00
C ILE A 83 6.75 2.31 -13.87
N ARG A 84 6.64 0.98 -13.77
CA ARG A 84 5.91 0.26 -12.74
C ARG A 84 6.80 -0.79 -12.09
N PHE A 85 6.58 -0.98 -10.80
CA PHE A 85 7.28 -1.89 -9.92
C PHE A 85 6.55 -3.22 -9.81
N LEU A 86 7.33 -4.29 -9.69
CA LEU A 86 6.86 -5.65 -9.51
C LEU A 86 7.47 -6.21 -8.25
N VAL A 87 6.64 -6.92 -7.49
CA VAL A 87 7.10 -7.80 -6.43
C VAL A 87 7.81 -8.99 -7.07
N GLU A 88 9.04 -9.26 -6.65
CA GLU A 88 9.86 -10.38 -7.12
C GLU A 88 10.65 -10.92 -5.93
N ASP A 89 10.88 -12.23 -5.92
CA ASP A 89 11.74 -12.94 -4.96
C ASP A 89 11.44 -12.63 -3.47
N MET A 90 10.31 -13.21 -3.02
CA MET A 90 9.67 -12.97 -1.72
C MET A 90 9.86 -14.13 -0.73
N ASP A 91 10.90 -14.94 -0.88
CA ASP A 91 11.21 -16.05 0.01
C ASP A 91 11.82 -15.58 1.35
N GLN A 92 12.45 -14.40 1.37
CA GLN A 92 13.05 -13.77 2.55
C GLN A 92 12.12 -12.75 3.24
N ILE A 93 10.82 -13.03 3.31
CA ILE A 93 9.82 -12.15 3.94
C ILE A 93 9.38 -12.65 5.31
N LEU A 94 8.87 -11.73 6.15
CA LEU A 94 8.21 -12.01 7.43
C LEU A 94 9.04 -12.92 8.36
N SER A 95 10.36 -12.90 8.23
CA SER A 95 11.30 -13.72 8.98
C SER A 95 12.15 -12.84 9.90
N ASN A 96 12.45 -13.36 11.09
CA ASN A 96 13.38 -12.72 12.03
C ASN A 96 14.74 -13.44 12.08
N ASP A 97 14.90 -14.54 11.34
CA ASP A 97 16.06 -15.44 11.47
C ASP A 97 16.30 -16.25 10.19
N LEU A 98 16.65 -15.56 9.11
CA LEU A 98 17.34 -16.19 7.99
C LEU A 98 18.84 -15.92 8.17
N HIS A 99 19.59 -17.01 8.39
CA HIS A 99 21.05 -17.08 8.59
C HIS A 99 21.62 -16.83 9.99
N GLY A 100 20.84 -16.90 11.07
CA GLY A 100 21.38 -16.96 12.44
C GLY A 100 21.98 -15.65 12.97
N ASP A 101 21.72 -14.52 12.30
CA ASP A 101 22.11 -13.18 12.77
C ASP A 101 20.87 -12.34 13.09
N PRO A 102 20.39 -12.39 14.35
CA PRO A 102 19.25 -11.57 14.80
C PRO A 102 19.54 -10.07 14.80
N THR A 103 20.81 -9.64 14.63
CA THR A 103 21.18 -8.22 14.67
C THR A 103 21.06 -7.53 13.31
N ARG A 104 21.15 -8.27 12.19
CA ARG A 104 20.97 -7.72 10.83
C ARG A 104 19.52 -7.40 10.48
N TRP A 105 18.55 -8.06 11.13
CA TRP A 105 17.14 -8.04 10.74
C TRP A 105 16.18 -7.45 11.80
N SER A 106 16.71 -7.01 12.93
CA SER A 106 15.93 -6.43 14.03
C SER A 106 15.45 -4.98 13.78
N ALA A 107 15.85 -4.36 12.68
CA ALA A 107 15.33 -3.07 12.24
C ALA A 107 14.25 -3.29 11.17
N GLU A 108 13.01 -2.92 11.48
CA GLU A 108 11.94 -2.79 10.47
C GLU A 108 12.44 -2.00 9.25
N LEU A 109 12.07 -2.41 8.04
CA LEU A 109 12.50 -1.76 6.79
C LEU A 109 12.30 -0.23 6.78
N ILE A 110 11.27 0.29 7.44
CA ILE A 110 11.08 1.76 7.55
C ILE A 110 12.25 2.43 8.27
N ASP A 111 12.74 1.83 9.36
CA ASP A 111 13.86 2.38 10.12
C ASP A 111 15.10 2.49 9.23
N TYR A 112 15.36 1.45 8.44
CA TYR A 112 16.40 1.41 7.44
C TYR A 112 16.21 2.49 6.35
N LEU A 113 15.06 2.51 5.67
CA LEU A 113 14.77 3.43 4.56
C LEU A 113 14.78 4.91 4.98
N MET A 114 14.34 5.20 6.20
CA MET A 114 14.18 6.58 6.70
C MET A 114 15.42 7.12 7.42
N LYS A 115 16.37 6.26 7.84
CA LYS A 115 17.65 6.68 8.44
C LYS A 115 18.58 7.33 7.43
N ASP A 116 18.62 6.82 6.21
CA ASP A 116 19.50 7.33 5.17
C ASP A 116 18.80 8.42 4.35
N LYS A 117 19.28 9.66 4.49
CA LYS A 117 18.76 10.80 3.73
C LYS A 117 19.12 10.75 2.24
N GLY A 118 20.02 9.86 1.83
CA GLY A 118 20.31 9.58 0.42
C GLY A 118 19.33 8.59 -0.21
N ASN A 119 18.53 7.88 0.59
CA ASN A 119 17.57 6.89 0.08
C ASN A 119 16.42 7.59 -0.66
N THR A 120 16.01 7.05 -1.80
CA THR A 120 14.91 7.61 -2.61
C THR A 120 13.58 7.62 -1.86
N PHE A 121 13.31 6.61 -1.02
CA PHE A 121 12.11 6.56 -0.20
C PHE A 121 12.06 7.72 0.79
N TYR A 122 13.18 8.08 1.42
CA TYR A 122 13.27 9.25 2.29
C TYR A 122 12.80 10.53 1.57
N HIS A 123 13.25 10.72 0.32
CA HIS A 123 12.82 11.85 -0.50
C HIS A 123 11.33 11.80 -0.85
N VAL A 124 10.80 10.63 -1.22
CA VAL A 124 9.35 10.47 -1.51
C VAL A 124 8.51 10.80 -0.28
N MET A 125 8.92 10.35 0.91
CA MET A 125 8.23 10.62 2.18
C MET A 125 8.31 12.09 2.63
N SER A 126 9.21 12.90 2.04
CA SER A 126 9.22 14.36 2.27
C SER A 126 8.05 15.09 1.60
N CYS A 127 7.43 14.47 0.59
CA CYS A 127 6.19 14.97 -0.01
C CYS A 127 4.99 14.51 0.82
N THR A 128 4.30 15.45 1.47
CA THR A 128 3.11 15.15 2.29
C THR A 128 2.09 14.29 1.57
N ARG A 129 1.79 14.58 0.30
CA ARG A 129 0.82 13.79 -0.48
C ARG A 129 1.25 12.33 -0.63
N TYR A 130 2.50 12.08 -1.04
CA TYR A 130 2.99 10.70 -1.21
C TYR A 130 3.09 9.96 0.12
N ARG A 131 3.55 10.64 1.17
CA ARG A 131 3.58 10.08 2.52
C ARG A 131 2.19 9.69 2.99
N ASP A 132 1.21 10.60 2.86
CA ASP A 132 -0.16 10.35 3.30
C ASP A 132 -0.77 9.17 2.53
N THR A 133 -0.60 9.12 1.20
CA THR A 133 -1.04 7.97 0.37
C THR A 133 -0.38 6.66 0.81
N PHE A 134 0.94 6.63 1.05
CA PHE A 134 1.64 5.45 1.57
C PHE A 134 1.07 5.01 2.93
N LEU A 135 0.87 5.94 3.86
CA LEU A 135 0.32 5.64 5.18
C LEU A 135 -1.12 5.10 5.09
N THR A 136 -1.94 5.63 4.17
CA THR A 136 -3.28 5.10 3.91
C THR A 136 -3.21 3.66 3.38
N TYR A 137 -2.33 3.36 2.41
CA TYR A 137 -2.12 1.98 1.96
C TYR A 137 -1.76 1.03 3.11
N VAL A 138 -0.85 1.45 4.00
CA VAL A 138 -0.46 0.60 5.11
C VAL A 138 -1.60 0.39 6.11
N GLU A 139 -2.32 1.44 6.52
CA GLU A 139 -3.46 1.26 7.44
C GLU A 139 -4.57 0.40 6.82
N ASP A 140 -4.79 0.49 5.51
CA ASP A 140 -5.75 -0.35 4.80
C ASP A 140 -5.29 -1.81 4.71
N LEU A 141 -4.02 -2.05 4.41
CA LEU A 141 -3.44 -3.40 4.35
C LEU A 141 -3.44 -4.08 5.73
N LEU A 142 -3.11 -3.34 6.81
CA LEU A 142 -3.17 -3.84 8.19
C LEU A 142 -4.59 -4.19 8.64
N ARG A 143 -5.61 -3.59 8.02
CA ARG A 143 -7.03 -3.90 8.29
C ARG A 143 -7.60 -4.96 7.34
N THR A 144 -6.87 -5.35 6.29
CA THR A 144 -7.28 -6.32 5.27
C THR A 144 -6.32 -7.51 5.21
N ALA A 145 -5.44 -7.55 4.20
CA ALA A 145 -4.58 -8.69 3.89
C ALA A 145 -3.59 -9.02 5.03
N PHE A 146 -3.18 -8.02 5.80
CA PHE A 146 -2.26 -8.17 6.93
C PHE A 146 -2.96 -8.14 8.29
N GLU A 147 -4.30 -8.18 8.33
CA GLU A 147 -5.00 -8.38 9.59
C GLU A 147 -4.52 -9.72 10.21
N PRO A 148 -4.05 -9.74 11.47
CA PRO A 148 -3.35 -10.90 12.02
C PRO A 148 -4.14 -12.21 11.95
N GLY A 149 -5.46 -12.16 12.21
CA GLY A 149 -6.33 -13.33 12.09
C GLY A 149 -6.39 -13.86 10.66
N HIS A 150 -6.63 -12.97 9.70
CA HIS A 150 -6.68 -13.30 8.27
C HIS A 150 -5.34 -13.87 7.77
N ALA A 151 -4.24 -13.15 8.02
CA ALA A 151 -2.90 -13.56 7.56
C ALA A 151 -2.46 -14.89 8.19
N CYS A 152 -2.70 -15.10 9.50
CA CYS A 152 -2.43 -16.39 10.14
C CYS A 152 -3.27 -17.52 9.54
N ALA A 153 -4.54 -17.28 9.22
CA ALA A 153 -5.40 -18.28 8.60
C ALA A 153 -4.94 -18.64 7.17
N VAL A 154 -4.43 -17.67 6.40
CA VAL A 154 -3.82 -17.93 5.09
C VAL A 154 -2.58 -18.80 5.25
N LEU A 155 -1.69 -18.49 6.21
CA LEU A 155 -0.52 -19.31 6.51
C LEU A 155 -0.91 -20.75 6.90
N ASP A 156 -1.84 -20.91 7.84
CA ASP A 156 -2.30 -22.23 8.29
C ASP A 156 -2.87 -23.06 7.13
N ARG A 157 -3.62 -22.43 6.22
CA ARG A 157 -4.14 -23.09 5.01
C ARG A 157 -3.02 -23.56 4.09
N LEU A 158 -2.08 -22.66 3.73
CA LEU A 158 -1.00 -22.98 2.80
C LEU A 158 -0.08 -24.07 3.35
N TYR A 159 0.29 -24.01 4.62
CA TYR A 159 1.05 -25.09 5.27
C TYR A 159 0.25 -26.39 5.30
N GLY A 160 -1.05 -26.33 5.63
CA GLY A 160 -1.92 -27.51 5.59
C GLY A 160 -1.96 -28.20 4.23
N GLU A 161 -1.99 -27.44 3.14
CA GLU A 161 -1.99 -27.96 1.76
C GLU A 161 -0.66 -28.67 1.40
N LEU A 162 0.47 -28.26 1.98
CA LEU A 162 1.80 -28.82 1.70
C LEU A 162 2.17 -30.03 2.57
N LYS A 163 1.48 -30.23 3.70
CA LYS A 163 1.88 -31.14 4.79
C LYS A 163 2.20 -32.56 4.34
N ASP A 164 1.27 -33.22 3.66
CA ASP A 164 1.41 -34.65 3.35
C ASP A 164 2.50 -34.89 2.30
N GLU A 165 2.62 -34.00 1.32
CA GLU A 165 3.67 -34.04 0.30
C GLU A 165 5.05 -33.83 0.93
N TYR A 166 5.20 -32.83 1.79
CA TYR A 166 6.48 -32.52 2.42
C TYR A 166 6.93 -33.59 3.42
N ILE A 167 6.00 -34.16 4.19
CA ILE A 167 6.32 -35.30 5.06
C ILE A 167 6.77 -36.52 4.23
N ARG A 168 6.13 -36.76 3.09
CA ARG A 168 6.50 -37.86 2.18
C ARG A 168 7.90 -37.67 1.60
N ASP A 169 8.22 -36.46 1.12
CA ASP A 169 9.43 -36.20 0.34
C ASP A 169 10.65 -35.82 1.19
N TYR A 170 10.44 -35.15 2.32
CA TYR A 170 11.50 -34.63 3.20
C TYR A 170 11.48 -35.20 4.61
N GLY A 171 10.44 -35.94 4.98
CA GLY A 171 10.32 -36.60 6.28
C GLY A 171 9.67 -35.74 7.36
N ARG A 172 9.26 -36.40 8.45
CA ARG A 172 8.54 -35.77 9.58
C ARG A 172 9.36 -34.72 10.32
N GLU A 173 10.66 -34.92 10.46
CA GLU A 173 11.55 -33.98 11.15
C GLU A 173 11.63 -32.64 10.42
N PHE A 174 11.76 -32.68 9.09
CA PHE A 174 11.72 -31.48 8.25
C PHE A 174 10.40 -30.72 8.41
N TRP A 175 9.28 -31.44 8.40
CA TRP A 175 7.96 -30.84 8.61
C TRP A 175 7.82 -30.18 9.98
N THR A 176 8.33 -30.79 11.05
CA THR A 176 8.31 -30.18 12.39
C THR A 176 9.08 -28.86 12.44
N GLU A 177 10.18 -28.74 11.69
CA GLU A 177 10.92 -27.48 11.57
C GLU A 177 10.16 -26.42 10.74
N MET A 178 9.44 -26.86 9.69
CA MET A 178 8.52 -25.99 8.96
C MET A 178 7.39 -25.46 9.84
N GLU A 179 6.79 -26.32 10.69
CA GLU A 179 5.77 -25.90 11.66
C GLU A 179 6.34 -24.85 12.65
N ARG A 180 7.58 -25.03 13.12
CA ARG A 180 8.26 -24.05 13.97
C ARG A 180 8.43 -22.70 13.26
N THR A 181 8.86 -22.73 12.00
CA THR A 181 9.05 -21.52 11.18
C THR A 181 7.71 -20.81 10.94
N ALA A 182 6.65 -21.56 10.64
CA ALA A 182 5.31 -21.02 10.48
C ALA A 182 4.82 -20.26 11.73
N GLU A 183 5.06 -20.80 12.93
CA GLU A 183 4.70 -20.12 14.17
C GLU A 183 5.50 -18.82 14.38
N ILE A 184 6.79 -18.80 14.02
CA ILE A 184 7.60 -17.57 14.05
C ILE A 184 7.02 -16.54 13.09
N THR A 185 6.73 -16.91 11.85
CA THR A 185 6.11 -16.02 10.86
C THR A 185 4.77 -15.46 11.36
N LYS A 186 3.94 -16.30 11.99
CA LYS A 186 2.66 -15.86 12.58
C LYS A 186 2.87 -14.89 13.75
N ASN A 187 3.90 -15.09 14.58
CA ASN A 187 4.24 -14.13 15.63
C ASN A 187 4.72 -12.80 15.05
N ASN A 188 5.54 -12.83 14.01
CA ASN A 188 5.98 -11.62 13.31
C ASN A 188 4.80 -10.82 12.75
N VAL A 189 3.85 -11.50 12.10
CA VAL A 189 2.60 -10.87 11.63
C VAL A 189 1.84 -10.18 12.78
N ARG A 190 1.77 -10.80 13.97
CA ARG A 190 1.07 -10.24 15.14
C ARG A 190 1.78 -9.03 15.75
N GLU A 191 3.11 -9.02 15.76
CA GLU A 191 3.91 -7.95 16.37
C GLU A 191 4.11 -6.76 15.44
N LYS A 192 4.05 -7.00 14.13
CA LYS A 192 4.39 -6.05 13.08
C LYS A 192 3.63 -4.73 13.15
N GLU A 193 2.33 -4.76 13.44
CA GLU A 193 1.54 -3.53 13.53
C GLU A 193 2.14 -2.57 14.59
N GLY A 194 2.58 -3.11 15.74
CA GLY A 194 3.20 -2.31 16.80
C GLY A 194 4.51 -1.67 16.34
N LEU A 195 5.40 -2.47 15.75
CA LEU A 195 6.71 -2.03 15.26
C LEU A 195 6.61 -0.99 14.14
N TYR A 196 5.70 -1.20 13.19
CA TYR A 196 5.38 -0.21 12.15
C TYR A 196 4.97 1.13 12.77
N ARG A 197 4.02 1.10 13.73
CA ARG A 197 3.50 2.30 14.38
C ARG A 197 4.58 3.06 15.15
N GLU A 198 5.49 2.36 15.81
CA GLU A 198 6.65 2.97 16.49
C GLU A 198 7.57 3.71 15.51
N ASN A 199 7.83 3.12 14.34
CA ASN A 199 8.65 3.75 13.31
C ASN A 199 7.96 4.96 12.66
N ILE A 200 6.66 4.89 12.39
CA ILE A 200 5.90 6.05 11.91
C ILE A 200 5.99 7.21 12.91
N LYS A 201 5.83 6.92 14.21
CA LYS A 201 6.01 7.94 15.26
C LYS A 201 7.43 8.50 15.25
N LYS A 202 8.45 7.65 15.17
CA LYS A 202 9.87 8.04 15.21
C LYS A 202 10.28 8.90 14.02
N TYR A 203 9.91 8.51 12.80
CA TYR A 203 10.42 9.12 11.56
C TYR A 203 9.49 10.18 10.96
N MET A 204 8.19 10.08 11.21
CA MET A 204 7.19 10.98 10.63
C MET A 204 6.51 11.87 11.68
N GLY A 205 6.72 11.60 12.99
CA GLY A 205 6.14 12.37 14.07
C GLY A 205 4.63 12.14 14.25
N LEU A 206 4.07 11.09 13.64
CA LEU A 206 2.63 10.80 13.67
C LEU A 206 2.35 9.67 14.68
N SER A 207 1.46 9.93 15.64
CA SER A 207 1.05 8.94 16.65
C SER A 207 -0.47 8.84 16.82
N GLU A 208 -1.14 9.98 16.81
CA GLU A 208 -2.59 10.04 16.94
C GLU A 208 -3.28 9.57 15.68
N ARG A 209 -4.41 8.86 15.85
CA ARG A 209 -5.24 8.39 14.76
C ARG A 209 -6.71 8.70 15.00
N TYR A 210 -7.43 9.02 13.94
CA TYR A 210 -8.86 9.28 13.98
C TYR A 210 -9.67 8.17 13.30
N PRO A 211 -10.87 7.85 13.80
CA PRO A 211 -11.77 6.89 13.16
C PRO A 211 -12.41 7.48 11.91
N VAL A 212 -12.56 6.66 10.87
CA VAL A 212 -13.31 7.01 9.66
C VAL A 212 -14.28 5.89 9.35
N GLU A 213 -15.49 6.25 8.96
CA GLU A 213 -16.47 5.34 8.40
C GLU A 213 -16.86 5.80 6.99
N ILE A 214 -16.84 4.87 6.04
CA ILE A 214 -17.20 5.08 4.64
C ILE A 214 -18.37 4.17 4.33
N GLN A 215 -19.46 4.73 3.83
CA GLN A 215 -20.69 4.02 3.51
C GLN A 215 -21.10 4.26 2.06
N ALA A 216 -21.71 3.26 1.44
CA ALA A 216 -22.23 3.37 0.09
C ALA A 216 -23.70 2.93 0.05
N ASP A 217 -24.56 3.73 -0.57
CA ASP A 217 -25.95 3.33 -0.84
C ASP A 217 -26.04 2.15 -1.81
N GLN A 218 -27.25 1.61 -1.94
CA GLN A 218 -27.56 0.63 -2.98
C GLN A 218 -27.39 1.25 -4.37
N GLY A 219 -26.57 0.63 -5.24
CA GLY A 219 -26.31 1.09 -6.61
C GLY A 219 -25.15 2.08 -6.76
N ILE A 220 -24.32 2.29 -5.73
CA ILE A 220 -23.11 3.10 -5.80
C ILE A 220 -21.98 2.45 -5.03
N SER A 221 -20.74 2.58 -5.50
CA SER A 221 -19.55 2.22 -4.74
C SER A 221 -18.77 3.46 -4.33
N VAL A 222 -17.90 3.30 -3.33
CA VAL A 222 -16.95 4.33 -2.93
C VAL A 222 -15.54 3.75 -3.02
N THR A 223 -14.64 4.42 -3.73
CA THR A 223 -13.26 3.99 -3.94
C THR A 223 -12.26 4.99 -3.37
N TRP A 224 -11.12 4.51 -2.90
CA TRP A 224 -9.94 5.31 -2.56
C TRP A 224 -8.71 4.42 -2.70
N ASN A 225 -7.60 4.93 -3.23
CA ASN A 225 -6.41 4.10 -3.49
C ASN A 225 -6.79 2.78 -4.21
N ASN A 226 -6.47 1.62 -3.63
CA ASN A 226 -6.84 0.28 -4.12
C ASN A 226 -8.03 -0.34 -3.36
N MET A 227 -8.76 0.46 -2.58
CA MET A 227 -9.88 0.03 -1.76
C MET A 227 -11.22 0.40 -2.38
N MET A 228 -12.24 -0.38 -2.03
CA MET A 228 -13.61 -0.15 -2.45
C MET A 228 -14.60 -0.59 -1.37
N VAL A 229 -15.62 0.23 -1.13
CA VAL A 229 -16.88 -0.17 -0.50
C VAL A 229 -17.93 -0.37 -1.60
N GLY A 230 -18.47 -1.59 -1.68
CA GLY A 230 -19.50 -1.91 -2.67
C GLY A 230 -20.89 -1.39 -2.27
N PRO A 231 -21.86 -1.47 -3.18
CA PRO A 231 -23.26 -1.09 -2.94
C PRO A 231 -23.86 -1.65 -1.65
N GLY A 232 -24.38 -0.76 -0.81
CA GLY A 232 -25.03 -1.12 0.47
C GLY A 232 -24.08 -1.61 1.56
N GLN A 233 -22.77 -1.42 1.39
CA GLN A 233 -21.76 -1.83 2.36
C GLN A 233 -21.20 -0.63 3.11
N SER A 234 -20.43 -0.92 4.15
CA SER A 234 -19.64 0.07 4.88
C SER A 234 -18.24 -0.45 5.19
N TRP A 235 -17.32 0.47 5.41
CA TRP A 235 -15.95 0.24 5.84
C TRP A 235 -15.64 1.16 7.01
N SER A 236 -14.90 0.65 8.00
CA SER A 236 -14.36 1.48 9.06
C SER A 236 -12.88 1.16 9.29
N ASN A 237 -12.10 2.21 9.47
CA ASN A 237 -10.68 2.10 9.80
C ASN A 237 -10.22 3.32 10.61
N LYS A 238 -8.96 3.34 11.03
CA LYS A 238 -8.33 4.49 11.68
C LYS A 238 -7.13 4.96 10.85
N TYR A 239 -7.01 6.28 10.68
CA TYR A 239 -5.93 6.89 9.92
C TYR A 239 -5.20 7.95 10.75
N TYR A 240 -3.96 8.26 10.40
CA TYR A 240 -3.13 9.19 11.17
C TYR A 240 -3.63 10.64 11.10
N SER A 241 -3.74 11.28 12.26
CA SER A 241 -4.02 12.71 12.37
C SER A 241 -2.95 13.53 11.65
N GLY A 242 -3.37 14.50 10.85
CA GLY A 242 -2.45 15.29 10.01
C GLY A 242 -2.12 14.65 8.65
N THR A 243 -2.77 13.54 8.31
CA THR A 243 -2.81 12.98 6.95
C THR A 243 -4.15 13.25 6.29
N SER A 244 -4.20 13.13 4.96
CA SER A 244 -5.45 13.18 4.22
C SER A 244 -5.46 12.23 3.02
N PHE A 245 -6.65 11.75 2.66
CA PHE A 245 -6.88 10.97 1.44
C PHE A 245 -8.24 11.33 0.85
N THR A 246 -8.47 10.95 -0.41
CA THR A 246 -9.71 11.27 -1.13
C THR A 246 -10.49 9.99 -1.40
N VAL A 247 -11.79 10.03 -1.12
CA VAL A 247 -12.75 9.00 -1.53
C VAL A 247 -13.57 9.50 -2.70
N THR A 248 -13.97 8.62 -3.62
CA THR A 248 -14.74 8.95 -4.82
C THR A 248 -15.93 8.02 -4.98
N ALA A 249 -17.10 8.58 -5.28
CA ALA A 249 -18.31 7.82 -5.50
C ALA A 249 -18.45 7.41 -6.98
N GLU A 250 -18.67 6.12 -7.22
CA GLU A 250 -18.81 5.54 -8.56
C GLU A 250 -20.20 4.86 -8.69
N PRO A 251 -21.18 5.52 -9.34
CA PRO A 251 -22.51 4.96 -9.51
C PRO A 251 -22.48 3.76 -10.47
N ALA A 252 -23.23 2.71 -10.13
CA ALA A 252 -23.43 1.57 -11.00
C ALA A 252 -24.37 1.89 -12.17
N GLU A 253 -24.40 1.03 -13.18
CA GLU A 253 -25.34 1.16 -14.30
C GLU A 253 -26.80 1.22 -13.80
N GLY A 254 -27.57 2.16 -14.34
CA GLY A 254 -28.96 2.41 -13.92
C GLY A 254 -29.09 3.26 -12.64
N TYR A 255 -27.99 3.75 -12.08
CA TYR A 255 -27.97 4.66 -10.94
C TYR A 255 -27.22 5.95 -11.25
N ARG A 256 -27.52 7.00 -10.49
CA ARG A 256 -26.77 8.26 -10.48
C ARG A 256 -26.34 8.61 -9.07
N PHE A 257 -25.20 9.30 -8.98
CA PHE A 257 -24.74 9.92 -7.74
C PHE A 257 -25.73 11.04 -7.32
N ALA A 258 -26.19 10.98 -6.08
CA ALA A 258 -27.20 11.90 -5.53
C ALA A 258 -26.64 12.88 -4.50
N GLY A 259 -25.34 12.81 -4.22
CA GLY A 259 -24.66 13.66 -3.23
C GLY A 259 -23.96 12.86 -2.15
N TRP A 260 -23.25 13.58 -1.29
CA TRP A 260 -22.62 13.03 -0.10
C TRP A 260 -23.40 13.44 1.16
N GLU A 261 -23.45 12.54 2.12
CA GLU A 261 -23.79 12.85 3.52
C GLU A 261 -22.51 12.74 4.36
N ILE A 262 -22.22 13.79 5.15
CA ILE A 262 -21.06 13.89 6.04
C ILE A 262 -21.60 14.09 7.46
N ASP A 263 -21.30 13.15 8.36
CA ASP A 263 -21.78 13.13 9.74
C ASP A 263 -23.30 13.33 9.87
N GLY A 264 -24.06 12.67 8.99
CA GLY A 264 -25.53 12.72 8.97
C GLY A 264 -26.11 14.00 8.37
N LYS A 265 -25.31 14.84 7.70
CA LYS A 265 -25.76 16.08 7.05
C LYS A 265 -25.38 16.10 5.58
N PRO A 266 -26.21 16.68 4.69
CA PRO A 266 -25.82 16.89 3.29
C PRO A 266 -24.50 17.66 3.19
N ALA A 267 -23.58 17.19 2.36
CA ALA A 267 -22.29 17.85 2.14
C ALA A 267 -22.48 19.22 1.47
N GLU A 268 -21.76 20.22 1.97
CA GLU A 268 -21.65 21.52 1.31
C GLU A 268 -20.67 21.44 0.12
N GLU A 269 -20.88 22.25 -0.92
CA GLU A 269 -20.04 22.24 -2.14
C GLU A 269 -18.53 22.39 -1.84
N LYS A 270 -18.17 23.14 -0.80
CA LYS A 270 -16.78 23.34 -0.36
C LYS A 270 -16.10 22.08 0.21
N ALA A 271 -16.89 21.07 0.61
CA ALA A 271 -16.38 19.80 1.10
C ALA A 271 -16.10 18.81 -0.04
N LEU A 272 -16.55 19.13 -1.25
CA LEU A 272 -16.37 18.32 -2.44
C LEU A 272 -15.03 18.65 -3.11
N SER A 273 -14.39 17.62 -3.66
CA SER A 273 -13.22 17.73 -4.52
C SER A 273 -13.52 17.10 -5.88
N GLY A 274 -12.71 17.46 -6.88
CA GLY A 274 -12.97 17.05 -8.26
C GLY A 274 -14.05 17.91 -8.94
N GLY A 275 -13.93 18.10 -10.27
CA GLY A 275 -14.83 18.99 -11.02
C GLY A 275 -16.27 18.49 -11.17
N ASP A 276 -16.55 17.25 -10.77
CA ASP A 276 -17.86 16.59 -10.85
C ASP A 276 -18.55 16.41 -9.48
N GLY A 277 -17.91 16.87 -8.38
CA GLY A 277 -18.44 16.80 -7.02
C GLY A 277 -18.55 15.38 -6.44
N ARG A 278 -17.96 14.37 -7.10
CA ARG A 278 -18.05 12.97 -6.66
C ARG A 278 -17.01 12.59 -5.61
N SER A 279 -16.05 13.45 -5.33
CA SER A 279 -14.98 13.16 -4.38
C SER A 279 -15.09 13.98 -3.09
N VAL A 280 -14.62 13.41 -1.98
CA VAL A 280 -14.52 14.07 -0.68
C VAL A 280 -13.13 13.82 -0.10
N VAL A 281 -12.52 14.87 0.45
CA VAL A 281 -11.24 14.76 1.17
C VAL A 281 -11.50 14.42 2.63
N ILE A 282 -10.89 13.34 3.11
CA ILE A 282 -10.92 12.89 4.49
C ILE A 282 -9.63 13.32 5.17
N SER A 283 -9.73 14.10 6.25
CA SER A 283 -8.56 14.60 6.99
C SER A 283 -8.78 14.65 8.52
N GLY A 284 -9.80 13.96 9.02
CA GLY A 284 -10.18 13.93 10.43
C GLY A 284 -11.31 12.93 10.70
N PRO A 285 -11.74 12.79 11.97
CA PRO A 285 -12.83 11.88 12.33
C PRO A 285 -14.09 12.21 11.54
N VAL A 286 -14.66 11.23 10.84
CA VAL A 286 -15.83 11.45 9.98
C VAL A 286 -16.56 10.16 9.63
N THR A 287 -17.88 10.24 9.45
CA THR A 287 -18.68 9.27 8.70
C THR A 287 -19.10 9.91 7.39
N VAL A 288 -18.71 9.30 6.25
CA VAL A 288 -19.14 9.73 4.92
C VAL A 288 -20.00 8.66 4.25
N ARG A 289 -21.09 9.08 3.61
CA ARG A 289 -22.00 8.19 2.88
C ARG A 289 -22.28 8.72 1.48
N ALA A 290 -21.97 7.91 0.47
CA ALA A 290 -22.33 8.20 -0.91
C ALA A 290 -23.80 7.85 -1.15
N LEU A 291 -24.59 8.83 -1.57
CA LEU A 291 -26.00 8.67 -1.87
C LEU A 291 -26.21 8.37 -3.35
N SER A 292 -27.24 7.59 -3.67
CA SER A 292 -27.59 7.30 -5.06
C SER A 292 -29.08 7.23 -5.32
N GLU A 293 -29.45 7.43 -6.58
CA GLU A 293 -30.82 7.34 -7.08
C GLU A 293 -30.89 6.45 -8.32
N LYS A 294 -31.95 5.65 -8.44
CA LYS A 294 -32.22 4.92 -9.68
C LYS A 294 -32.60 5.89 -10.80
N ILE A 295 -31.99 5.71 -11.96
CA ILE A 295 -32.38 6.39 -13.20
C ILE A 295 -33.69 5.75 -13.68
N LYS A 296 -34.69 6.59 -13.97
CA LYS A 296 -36.00 6.16 -14.48
C LYS A 296 -35.97 5.87 -15.97
#